data_AF-A0A011U9Y8-F1
#
_entry.id   AF-A0A011U9Y8-F1
#
_cell.length_a   1.000
_cell.length_b   1.000
_cell.length_c   1.000
_cell.angle_alpha   90.00
_cell.angle_beta   90.00
_cell.angle_gamma   90.00
#
_symmetry.space_group_name_H-M   'P 1'
#
loop_
_entity.id
_entity.type
_entity.pdbx_description
1 polymer ?
#
loop_
_entity_poly.entity_id
_entity_poly.type
_entity_poly.pdbx_seq_one_letter_code
_entity_poly.pdbx_strand_id
1 'polypeptide(L)'
;MSLEQFRRTRMVVLNVRSTAYQAARAMTDNHIGAVLVTDQDGLAGIVTDRDLALAVLGGDLDPKTTRLGDVMSEGVIACEVGAGTEHAVRLMREHGVRRIPLIEEGQPVGLVTFDDLVVNQSVGPETLQDIVAAQLEVEAPRKPAGMLHPTAGRSAQSRTRALMRAKARAEATYGRMLNAVAEVTGLEREPSERALLTVGCMLCRRLAPNEAQDLIAQLPSLLQGRLDQCTDGPDRTVSTKAIEDELARSLQLAPQQATEILRQICQVLTASVSAGQIEDIRGQLPEDMKDLFQP
;
A
#
# COMPACT_ATOMS: atom_id res chain seq x y z
N MET A 1 -7.57 40.94 -7.62
CA MET A 1 -7.11 41.64 -6.40
C MET A 1 -5.59 41.44 -6.27
N SER A 2 -4.93 41.80 -5.17
CA SER A 2 -3.54 41.38 -4.93
C SER A 2 -3.47 39.96 -4.36
N LEU A 3 -2.38 39.24 -4.65
CA LEU A 3 -2.07 37.93 -4.06
C LEU A 3 -1.38 38.00 -2.69
N GLU A 4 -0.97 39.20 -2.24
CA GLU A 4 -0.37 39.46 -0.92
C GLU A 4 -1.17 38.85 0.26
N GLN A 5 -2.50 38.84 0.16
CA GLN A 5 -3.39 38.25 1.17
C GLN A 5 -3.22 36.74 1.39
N PHE A 6 -2.56 36.02 0.47
CA PHE A 6 -2.27 34.58 0.57
C PHE A 6 -0.83 34.27 0.99
N ARG A 7 -0.04 35.30 1.33
CA ARG A 7 1.32 35.16 1.86
C ARG A 7 1.27 34.39 3.19
N ARG A 8 1.95 33.24 3.22
CA ARG A 8 1.95 32.25 4.33
C ARG A 8 0.61 31.63 4.71
N THR A 9 -0.40 31.59 3.82
CA THR A 9 -1.61 30.77 4.04
C THR A 9 -1.27 29.28 4.01
N ARG A 10 -1.32 28.62 5.18
CA ARG A 10 -1.23 27.15 5.41
C ARG A 10 -0.15 26.40 4.59
N MET A 11 0.95 27.08 4.29
CA MET A 11 2.01 26.53 3.44
C MET A 11 3.01 25.72 4.27
N VAL A 12 3.08 24.42 4.04
CA VAL A 12 4.20 23.59 4.52
C VAL A 12 5.17 23.34 3.37
N VAL A 13 6.45 23.52 3.68
CA VAL A 13 7.58 23.29 2.78
C VAL A 13 8.45 22.17 3.37
N LEU A 14 8.77 21.15 2.57
CA LEU A 14 9.64 20.03 2.93
C LEU A 14 10.81 19.95 1.94
N ASN A 15 11.87 19.24 2.30
CA ASN A 15 13.02 19.07 1.41
C ASN A 15 12.81 17.89 0.44
N VAL A 16 13.44 17.91 -0.73
CA VAL A 16 13.45 16.76 -1.67
C VAL A 16 13.90 15.43 -1.04
N ARG A 17 14.67 15.46 0.06
CA ARG A 17 15.11 14.28 0.83
C ARG A 17 14.13 13.81 1.90
N SER A 18 13.10 14.59 2.22
CA SER A 18 12.01 14.14 3.11
C SER A 18 11.26 12.98 2.47
N THR A 19 10.53 12.19 3.26
CA THR A 19 9.82 10.99 2.78
C THR A 19 8.34 11.25 2.52
N ALA A 20 7.73 10.41 1.67
CA ALA A 20 6.29 10.43 1.40
C ALA A 20 5.45 10.32 2.70
N TYR A 21 5.92 9.53 3.68
CA TYR A 21 5.33 9.46 5.01
C TYR A 21 5.42 10.78 5.78
N GLN A 22 6.54 11.51 5.69
CA GLN A 22 6.67 12.82 6.31
C GLN A 22 5.73 13.86 5.67
N ALA A 23 5.52 13.81 4.36
CA ALA A 23 4.50 14.63 3.70
C ALA A 23 3.08 14.25 4.14
N ALA A 24 2.74 12.96 4.20
CA ALA A 24 1.44 12.49 4.69
C ALA A 24 1.17 12.93 6.14
N ARG A 25 2.19 12.89 7.01
CA ARG A 25 2.12 13.46 8.37
C ARG A 25 1.89 14.96 8.33
N ALA A 26 2.72 15.71 7.63
CA ALA A 26 2.58 17.16 7.54
C ALA A 26 1.19 17.61 7.01
N MET A 27 0.66 16.91 6.00
CA MET A 27 -0.70 17.11 5.48
C MET A 27 -1.77 16.87 6.54
N THR A 28 -1.65 15.77 7.31
CA THR A 28 -2.54 15.44 8.43
C THR A 28 -2.47 16.51 9.53
N ASP A 29 -1.26 16.80 10.01
CA ASP A 29 -1.00 17.62 11.17
C ASP A 29 -1.39 19.11 10.93
N ASN A 30 -1.28 19.59 9.68
CA ASN A 30 -1.63 20.97 9.29
C ASN A 30 -3.00 21.09 8.59
N HIS A 31 -3.71 19.98 8.37
CA HIS A 31 -5.00 19.93 7.67
C HIS A 31 -4.94 20.54 6.24
N ILE A 32 -4.01 20.04 5.42
CA ILE A 32 -3.75 20.50 4.05
C ILE A 32 -3.58 19.32 3.07
N GLY A 33 -4.01 19.50 1.81
CA GLY A 33 -3.90 18.49 0.74
C GLY A 33 -2.67 18.63 -0.16
N ALA A 34 -1.69 19.48 0.20
CA ALA A 34 -0.46 19.68 -0.57
C ALA A 34 0.70 20.16 0.32
N VAL A 35 1.94 19.81 -0.08
CA VAL A 35 3.19 20.37 0.46
C VAL A 35 4.07 20.83 -0.70
N LEU A 36 4.79 21.94 -0.50
CA LEU A 36 5.83 22.37 -1.42
C LEU A 36 7.13 21.61 -1.12
N VAL A 37 7.93 21.37 -2.15
CA VAL A 37 9.21 20.65 -2.04
C VAL A 37 10.35 21.54 -2.51
N THR A 38 11.40 21.67 -1.70
CA THR A 38 12.58 22.49 -1.99
C THR A 38 13.88 21.71 -1.95
N ASP A 39 14.89 22.20 -2.66
CA ASP A 39 16.27 21.66 -2.65
C ASP A 39 17.29 22.66 -2.08
N GLN A 40 18.30 23.06 -2.85
CA GLN A 40 19.26 24.12 -2.49
C GLN A 40 19.07 25.39 -3.34
N ASP A 41 18.42 25.29 -4.50
CA ASP A 41 18.26 26.38 -5.46
C ASP A 41 16.89 27.06 -5.32
N GLY A 42 15.89 26.37 -4.77
CA GLY A 42 14.61 26.97 -4.37
C GLY A 42 13.44 25.99 -4.38
N LEU A 43 12.31 26.42 -4.95
CA LEU A 43 11.13 25.60 -5.17
C LEU A 43 11.40 24.55 -6.26
N ALA A 44 11.59 23.30 -5.85
CA ALA A 44 11.91 22.17 -6.73
C ALA A 44 10.66 21.43 -7.22
N GLY A 45 9.61 21.36 -6.41
CA GLY A 45 8.40 20.60 -6.74
C GLY A 45 7.20 20.82 -5.82
N ILE A 46 6.13 20.10 -6.10
CA ILE A 46 4.93 20.02 -5.25
C ILE A 46 4.46 18.56 -5.13
N VAL A 47 3.96 18.18 -3.95
CA VAL A 47 3.38 16.85 -3.69
C VAL A 47 2.00 17.05 -3.07
N THR A 48 0.98 16.36 -3.61
CA THR A 48 -0.41 16.43 -3.14
C THR A 48 -0.85 15.12 -2.49
N ASP A 49 -1.95 15.19 -1.74
CA ASP A 49 -2.69 14.03 -1.22
C ASP A 49 -2.95 12.96 -2.29
N ARG A 50 -3.33 13.40 -3.50
CA ARG A 50 -3.54 12.56 -4.68
C ARG A 50 -2.25 11.91 -5.18
N ASP A 51 -1.12 12.60 -5.11
CA ASP A 51 0.17 12.04 -5.57
C ASP A 51 0.67 10.97 -4.58
N LEU A 52 0.50 11.20 -3.28
CA LEU A 52 0.75 10.18 -2.25
C LEU A 52 -0.17 8.96 -2.45
N ALA A 53 -1.46 9.18 -2.75
CA ALA A 53 -2.41 8.09 -2.99
C ALA A 53 -2.15 7.30 -4.28
N LEU A 54 -1.71 7.96 -5.37
CA LEU A 54 -1.60 7.34 -6.70
C LEU A 54 -0.17 6.95 -7.11
N ALA A 55 0.83 7.76 -6.79
CA ALA A 55 2.22 7.50 -7.15
C ALA A 55 2.97 6.70 -6.08
N VAL A 56 2.66 6.90 -4.79
CA VAL A 56 3.28 6.13 -3.69
C VAL A 56 2.46 4.88 -3.39
N LEU A 57 1.25 5.02 -2.83
CA LEU A 57 0.40 3.87 -2.46
C LEU A 57 -0.07 3.09 -3.70
N GLY A 58 -0.64 3.78 -4.68
CA GLY A 58 -1.03 3.19 -5.98
C GLY A 58 0.15 2.74 -6.86
N GLY A 59 1.37 3.15 -6.52
CA GLY A 59 2.62 2.72 -7.16
C GLY A 59 3.28 1.50 -6.50
N ASP A 60 2.72 0.99 -5.40
CA ASP A 60 3.29 -0.08 -4.56
C ASP A 60 4.69 0.28 -3.99
N LEU A 61 4.87 1.56 -3.62
CA LEU A 61 6.09 2.10 -3.01
C LEU A 61 5.91 2.28 -1.50
N ASP A 62 6.92 1.92 -0.69
CA ASP A 62 6.89 2.17 0.76
C ASP A 62 6.99 3.69 1.05
N PRO A 63 5.98 4.30 1.71
CA PRO A 63 6.02 5.71 2.05
C PRO A 63 7.15 6.10 3.02
N LYS A 64 7.69 5.17 3.80
CA LYS A 64 8.73 5.45 4.80
C LYS A 64 10.12 5.61 4.18
N THR A 65 10.37 5.01 3.01
CA THR A 65 11.66 5.08 2.30
C THR A 65 11.62 5.92 1.01
N THR A 66 10.48 6.00 0.33
CA THR A 66 10.27 6.85 -0.86
C THR A 66 10.45 8.33 -0.53
N ARG A 67 11.29 9.05 -1.29
CA ARG A 67 11.55 10.49 -1.06
C ARG A 67 10.64 11.37 -1.89
N LEU A 68 10.43 12.61 -1.44
CA LEU A 68 9.60 13.57 -2.18
C LEU A 68 10.21 13.91 -3.55
N GLY A 69 11.53 13.99 -3.66
CA GLY A 69 12.22 14.17 -4.94
C GLY A 69 11.98 13.03 -5.95
N ASP A 70 11.55 11.85 -5.51
CA ASP A 70 11.27 10.71 -6.40
C ASP A 70 9.82 10.73 -6.94
N VAL A 71 8.93 11.54 -6.35
CA VAL A 71 7.46 11.52 -6.61
C VAL A 71 6.79 12.89 -6.74
N MET A 72 7.52 13.99 -6.58
CA MET A 72 7.00 15.35 -6.76
C MET A 72 6.71 15.68 -8.22
N SER A 73 5.75 16.56 -8.44
CA SER A 73 5.62 17.24 -9.73
C SER A 73 6.69 18.33 -9.82
N GLU A 74 7.69 18.13 -10.67
CA GLU A 74 8.67 19.14 -11.10
C GLU A 74 8.02 20.23 -11.98
N GLY A 75 8.75 21.32 -12.24
CA GLY A 75 8.32 22.36 -13.19
C GLY A 75 7.08 23.14 -12.73
N VAL A 76 6.97 23.39 -11.42
CA VAL A 76 5.76 23.93 -10.79
C VAL A 76 5.43 25.33 -11.31
N ILE A 77 4.20 25.52 -11.77
CA ILE A 77 3.67 26.82 -12.19
C ILE A 77 3.42 27.69 -10.96
N ALA A 78 4.34 28.62 -10.71
CA ALA A 78 4.31 29.61 -9.62
C ALA A 78 4.13 31.04 -10.18
N CYS A 79 3.84 32.00 -9.31
CA CYS A 79 3.87 33.43 -9.65
C CYS A 79 4.35 34.32 -8.49
N GLU A 80 4.81 35.53 -8.81
CA GLU A 80 5.25 36.51 -7.82
C GLU A 80 4.12 36.93 -6.87
N VAL A 81 4.39 37.02 -5.56
CA VAL A 81 3.42 37.40 -4.52
C VAL A 81 2.76 38.77 -4.75
N GLY A 82 3.46 39.70 -5.41
CA GLY A 82 2.92 41.00 -5.79
C GLY A 82 1.95 41.00 -6.98
N ALA A 83 1.75 39.85 -7.65
CA ALA A 83 0.89 39.77 -8.84
C ALA A 83 -0.61 39.83 -8.50
N GLY A 84 -1.41 40.04 -9.55
CA GLY A 84 -2.87 40.05 -9.45
C GLY A 84 -3.48 38.65 -9.32
N THR A 85 -4.56 38.50 -8.56
CA THR A 85 -5.35 37.27 -8.44
C THR A 85 -5.77 36.73 -9.82
N GLU A 86 -6.08 37.65 -10.72
CA GLU A 86 -6.46 37.43 -12.12
C GLU A 86 -5.36 36.71 -12.91
N HIS A 87 -4.09 36.89 -12.55
CA HIS A 87 -2.96 36.17 -13.15
C HIS A 87 -2.88 34.73 -12.66
N ALA A 88 -3.02 34.48 -11.35
CA ALA A 88 -3.05 33.12 -10.79
C ALA A 88 -4.24 32.32 -11.33
N VAL A 89 -5.41 32.96 -11.42
CA VAL A 89 -6.63 32.43 -12.09
C VAL A 89 -6.36 32.01 -13.53
N ARG A 90 -5.61 32.83 -14.28
CA ARG A 90 -5.24 32.51 -15.66
C ARG A 90 -4.31 31.30 -15.73
N LEU A 91 -3.29 31.23 -14.88
CA LEU A 91 -2.37 30.09 -14.79
C LEU A 91 -3.09 28.79 -14.38
N MET A 92 -4.04 28.86 -13.42
CA MET A 92 -4.87 27.72 -13.03
C MET A 92 -5.66 27.14 -14.22
N ARG A 93 -6.20 28.01 -15.08
CA ARG A 93 -6.92 27.64 -16.31
C ARG A 93 -5.97 27.13 -17.40
N GLU A 94 -4.91 27.88 -17.72
CA GLU A 94 -3.95 27.58 -18.79
C GLU A 94 -3.21 26.24 -18.58
N HIS A 95 -3.03 25.81 -17.32
CA HIS A 95 -2.30 24.60 -16.97
C HIS A 95 -3.14 23.51 -16.28
N GLY A 96 -4.46 23.71 -16.06
CA GLY A 96 -5.33 22.73 -15.39
C GLY A 96 -4.99 22.47 -13.92
N VAL A 97 -4.38 23.45 -13.23
CA VAL A 97 -3.92 23.32 -11.83
C VAL A 97 -4.84 24.07 -10.87
N ARG A 98 -5.02 23.55 -9.65
CA ARG A 98 -5.82 24.21 -8.59
C ARG A 98 -5.01 24.95 -7.54
N ARG A 99 -3.68 24.96 -7.66
CA ARG A 99 -2.76 25.45 -6.61
C ARG A 99 -1.58 26.13 -7.31
N ILE A 100 -1.36 27.40 -7.00
CA ILE A 100 -0.25 28.21 -7.53
C ILE A 100 0.61 28.64 -6.34
N PRO A 101 1.87 28.16 -6.21
CA PRO A 101 2.79 28.68 -5.23
C PRO A 101 3.09 30.16 -5.49
N LEU A 102 3.12 30.94 -4.43
CA LEU A 102 3.54 32.35 -4.49
C LEU A 102 5.01 32.42 -4.13
N ILE A 103 5.81 32.98 -5.03
CA ILE A 103 7.25 33.17 -4.85
C ILE A 103 7.59 34.65 -4.66
N GLU A 104 8.78 34.87 -4.11
CA GLU A 104 9.49 36.15 -4.02
C GLU A 104 10.98 35.83 -3.98
N GLU A 105 11.78 36.48 -4.82
CA GLU A 105 13.23 36.20 -4.97
C GLU A 105 13.54 34.68 -5.19
N GLY A 106 12.63 33.99 -5.89
CA GLY A 106 12.71 32.54 -6.15
C GLY A 106 12.34 31.62 -4.98
N GLN A 107 12.06 32.17 -3.80
CA GLN A 107 11.68 31.40 -2.61
C GLN A 107 10.15 31.35 -2.43
N PRO A 108 9.58 30.20 -2.00
CA PRO A 108 8.15 30.10 -1.74
C PRO A 108 7.75 30.89 -0.49
N VAL A 109 6.86 31.86 -0.65
CA VAL A 109 6.35 32.74 0.43
C VAL A 109 4.86 32.58 0.70
N GLY A 110 4.12 31.88 -0.17
CA GLY A 110 2.70 31.56 0.03
C GLY A 110 2.17 30.53 -0.95
N LEU A 111 0.87 30.27 -0.87
CA LEU A 111 0.16 29.35 -1.75
C LEU A 111 -1.27 29.90 -1.93
N VAL A 112 -1.73 30.05 -3.17
CA VAL A 112 -3.14 30.34 -3.47
C VAL A 112 -3.78 29.12 -4.11
N THR A 113 -4.92 28.70 -3.59
CA THR A 113 -5.68 27.55 -4.10
C THR A 113 -7.02 27.96 -4.72
N PHE A 114 -7.58 27.09 -5.55
CA PHE A 114 -8.94 27.22 -6.06
C PHE A 114 -9.96 27.39 -4.92
N ASP A 115 -9.77 26.68 -3.81
CA ASP A 115 -10.68 26.74 -2.66
C ASP A 115 -10.62 28.10 -1.97
N ASP A 116 -9.44 28.75 -1.91
CA ASP A 116 -9.31 30.14 -1.43
C ASP A 116 -10.06 31.13 -2.35
N LEU A 117 -10.03 30.93 -3.66
CA LEU A 117 -10.73 31.79 -4.63
C LEU A 117 -12.25 31.66 -4.48
N VAL A 118 -12.76 30.46 -4.19
CA VAL A 118 -14.18 30.19 -3.90
C VAL A 118 -14.59 30.85 -2.56
N VAL A 119 -13.85 30.57 -1.48
CA VAL A 119 -14.20 31.05 -0.12
C VAL A 119 -14.17 32.58 -0.04
N ASN A 120 -13.15 33.21 -0.62
CA ASN A 120 -13.00 34.67 -0.62
C ASN A 120 -13.75 35.35 -1.78
N GLN A 121 -14.64 34.64 -2.49
CA GLN A 121 -15.47 35.12 -3.61
C GLN A 121 -14.70 35.99 -4.62
N SER A 122 -13.43 35.63 -4.85
CA SER A 122 -12.45 36.50 -5.51
C SER A 122 -12.58 36.52 -7.04
N VAL A 123 -13.45 35.68 -7.59
CA VAL A 123 -13.80 35.55 -9.00
C VAL A 123 -15.26 35.12 -9.15
N GLY A 124 -15.87 35.39 -10.31
CA GLY A 124 -17.23 34.95 -10.63
C GLY A 124 -17.34 33.43 -10.84
N PRO A 125 -18.57 32.88 -10.75
CA PRO A 125 -18.81 31.43 -10.88
C PRO A 125 -18.42 30.85 -12.24
N GLU A 126 -18.56 31.63 -13.33
CA GLU A 126 -18.11 31.22 -14.67
C GLU A 126 -16.60 30.99 -14.71
N THR A 127 -15.82 31.92 -14.14
CA THR A 127 -14.36 31.79 -14.01
C THR A 127 -13.93 30.56 -13.21
N LEU A 128 -14.72 30.15 -12.22
CA LEU A 128 -14.48 28.93 -11.43
C LEU A 128 -14.85 27.67 -12.23
N GLN A 129 -15.96 27.70 -12.98
CA GLN A 129 -16.34 26.62 -13.90
C GLN A 129 -15.27 26.41 -14.97
N ASP A 130 -14.70 27.48 -15.54
CA ASP A 130 -13.64 27.40 -16.54
C ASP A 130 -12.38 26.67 -16.02
N ILE A 131 -11.98 26.89 -14.75
CA ILE A 131 -10.83 26.19 -14.14
C ILE A 131 -11.14 24.70 -13.95
N VAL A 132 -12.39 24.37 -13.57
CA VAL A 132 -12.82 22.97 -13.41
C VAL A 132 -12.99 22.28 -14.77
N ALA A 133 -13.48 22.98 -15.79
CA ALA A 133 -13.60 22.49 -17.16
C ALA A 133 -12.23 22.23 -17.78
N ALA A 134 -11.29 23.18 -17.67
CA ALA A 134 -9.90 22.99 -18.09
C ALA A 134 -9.26 21.75 -17.43
N GLN A 135 -9.60 21.43 -16.17
CA GLN A 135 -9.15 20.20 -15.51
C GLN A 135 -9.73 18.89 -16.06
N LEU A 136 -10.84 18.94 -16.77
CA LEU A 136 -11.49 17.80 -17.41
C LEU A 136 -11.13 17.70 -18.91
N GLU A 137 -10.83 18.84 -19.54
CA GLU A 137 -10.44 18.97 -20.95
C GLU A 137 -8.93 18.80 -21.19
N VAL A 138 -8.09 19.10 -20.19
CA VAL A 138 -6.68 18.65 -20.18
C VAL A 138 -6.68 17.13 -20.10
N GLU A 139 -6.52 16.49 -21.26
CA GLU A 139 -6.29 15.04 -21.33
C GLU A 139 -5.08 14.70 -20.46
N ALA A 140 -5.30 13.96 -19.37
CA ALA A 140 -4.25 13.53 -18.45
C ALA A 140 -3.08 12.94 -19.28
N PRO A 141 -1.89 13.57 -19.25
CA PRO A 141 -1.06 13.74 -20.44
C PRO A 141 -0.80 12.43 -21.17
N ARG A 142 -1.36 12.30 -22.39
CA ARG A 142 -1.34 11.06 -23.18
C ARG A 142 0.09 10.60 -23.50
N LYS A 143 0.65 9.79 -22.60
CA LYS A 143 1.92 9.08 -22.85
C LYS A 143 1.71 8.17 -24.08
N PRO A 144 2.58 8.23 -25.10
CA PRO A 144 2.30 7.66 -26.42
C PRO A 144 2.09 6.14 -26.38
N ALA A 145 1.48 5.52 -27.39
CA ALA A 145 1.17 4.08 -27.36
C ALA A 145 2.42 3.16 -27.45
N GLY A 146 2.29 1.89 -27.03
CA GLY A 146 3.37 0.88 -27.06
C GLY A 146 4.14 0.68 -25.74
N MET A 147 3.44 0.23 -24.69
CA MET A 147 3.70 0.69 -23.31
C MET A 147 3.66 -0.52 -22.24
N LEU A 148 4.20 -0.83 -21.00
CA LEU A 148 5.10 -0.54 -19.78
C LEU A 148 6.35 -1.42 -19.87
N HIS A 149 7.35 -1.06 -19.08
CA HIS A 149 8.64 -1.73 -18.89
C HIS A 149 8.59 -3.27 -18.66
N PRO A 150 9.70 -4.01 -18.88
CA PRO A 150 11.06 -3.50 -19.13
C PRO A 150 11.83 -4.12 -20.32
N THR A 151 12.64 -3.30 -20.97
CA THR A 151 14.12 -3.27 -20.84
C THR A 151 14.51 -1.79 -20.86
N ALA A 152 15.70 -1.40 -20.39
CA ALA A 152 16.12 0.01 -20.25
C ALA A 152 15.62 0.93 -21.40
N GLY A 153 14.78 1.93 -21.07
CA GLY A 153 14.14 2.78 -22.08
C GLY A 153 12.96 2.16 -22.83
N ARG A 154 12.03 1.48 -22.15
CA ARG A 154 10.79 0.96 -22.77
C ARG A 154 9.54 1.20 -21.94
N SER A 155 8.57 1.93 -22.52
CA SER A 155 7.14 1.53 -22.50
C SER A 155 6.33 1.95 -21.21
N ALA A 156 4.97 2.08 -21.20
CA ALA A 156 3.98 2.27 -20.07
C ALA A 156 2.43 1.72 -20.03
N GLN A 157 1.68 0.54 -19.95
CA GLN A 157 1.38 -0.97 -20.04
C GLN A 157 2.02 -2.27 -19.41
N SER A 158 2.88 -3.10 -20.07
CA SER A 158 3.48 -4.40 -19.59
C SER A 158 3.84 -4.61 -18.10
N ARG A 159 4.37 -3.66 -17.31
CA ARG A 159 4.46 -3.79 -15.83
C ARG A 159 3.08 -4.05 -15.19
N THR A 160 1.96 -3.55 -15.72
CA THR A 160 0.61 -3.97 -15.28
C THR A 160 0.32 -5.42 -15.70
N ARG A 161 0.83 -5.90 -16.85
CA ARG A 161 0.84 -7.34 -17.16
C ARG A 161 1.74 -8.11 -16.20
N ALA A 162 2.84 -7.52 -15.70
CA ALA A 162 3.70 -8.13 -14.69
C ALA A 162 3.05 -8.16 -13.31
N LEU A 163 2.30 -7.12 -12.92
CA LEU A 163 1.49 -7.03 -11.69
C LEU A 163 0.33 -8.04 -11.75
N MET A 164 -0.42 -8.08 -12.85
CA MET A 164 -1.47 -9.09 -13.07
C MET A 164 -0.90 -10.50 -13.10
N ARG A 165 0.32 -10.71 -13.62
CA ARG A 165 1.06 -11.98 -13.50
C ARG A 165 1.60 -12.23 -12.09
N ALA A 166 1.91 -11.22 -11.29
CA ALA A 166 2.37 -11.38 -9.90
C ALA A 166 1.19 -11.81 -9.03
N LYS A 167 0.07 -11.05 -9.11
CA LYS A 167 -1.22 -11.41 -8.53
C LYS A 167 -1.67 -12.80 -8.98
N ALA A 168 -1.74 -13.09 -10.28
CA ALA A 168 -2.12 -14.42 -10.77
C ALA A 168 -1.14 -15.53 -10.38
N ARG A 169 0.16 -15.25 -10.17
CA ARG A 169 1.10 -16.24 -9.60
C ARG A 169 0.86 -16.46 -8.11
N ALA A 170 0.55 -15.42 -7.34
CA ALA A 170 0.20 -15.54 -5.93
C ALA A 170 -1.13 -16.31 -5.76
N GLU A 171 -2.17 -15.93 -6.51
CA GLU A 171 -3.46 -16.62 -6.60
C GLU A 171 -3.32 -18.07 -7.06
N ALA A 172 -2.48 -18.36 -8.07
CA ALA A 172 -2.24 -19.72 -8.52
C ALA A 172 -1.37 -20.54 -7.55
N THR A 173 -0.50 -19.90 -6.74
CA THR A 173 0.36 -20.61 -5.77
C THR A 173 -0.41 -20.92 -4.49
N TYR A 174 -1.16 -19.94 -3.98
CA TYR A 174 -2.18 -20.16 -2.95
C TYR A 174 -3.23 -21.17 -3.41
N GLY A 175 -3.69 -21.07 -4.66
CA GLY A 175 -4.63 -22.01 -5.27
C GLY A 175 -4.09 -23.43 -5.42
N ARG A 176 -2.79 -23.62 -5.73
CA ARG A 176 -2.17 -24.95 -5.72
C ARG A 176 -2.13 -25.54 -4.30
N MET A 177 -1.76 -24.75 -3.30
CA MET A 177 -1.75 -25.17 -1.89
C MET A 177 -3.16 -25.52 -1.41
N LEU A 178 -4.15 -24.69 -1.73
CA LEU A 178 -5.56 -24.91 -1.38
C LEU A 178 -6.16 -26.13 -2.07
N ASN A 179 -5.82 -26.36 -3.36
CA ASN A 179 -6.21 -27.57 -4.07
C ASN A 179 -5.56 -28.82 -3.44
N ALA A 180 -4.28 -28.76 -3.05
CA ALA A 180 -3.62 -29.87 -2.37
C ALA A 180 -4.29 -30.19 -1.03
N VAL A 181 -4.68 -29.18 -0.23
CA VAL A 181 -5.50 -29.38 0.98
C VAL A 181 -6.84 -30.04 0.65
N ALA A 182 -7.57 -29.53 -0.35
CA ALA A 182 -8.87 -30.11 -0.73
C ALA A 182 -8.75 -31.57 -1.21
N GLU A 183 -7.69 -31.90 -1.96
CA GLU A 183 -7.41 -33.24 -2.49
C GLU A 183 -7.11 -34.25 -1.37
N VAL A 184 -6.30 -33.90 -0.36
CA VAL A 184 -6.01 -34.81 0.76
C VAL A 184 -7.16 -34.90 1.78
N THR A 185 -7.85 -33.79 2.05
CA THR A 185 -8.92 -33.73 3.07
C THR A 185 -10.30 -34.17 2.56
N GLY A 186 -10.52 -34.19 1.24
CA GLY A 186 -11.85 -34.38 0.65
C GLY A 186 -12.84 -33.25 0.94
N LEU A 187 -12.36 -32.10 1.43
CA LEU A 187 -13.19 -30.93 1.75
C LEU A 187 -13.46 -30.08 0.52
N GLU A 188 -14.65 -29.46 0.50
CA GLU A 188 -14.95 -28.37 -0.41
C GLU A 188 -14.00 -27.18 -0.23
N ARG A 189 -13.91 -26.32 -1.26
CA ARG A 189 -12.88 -25.27 -1.33
C ARG A 189 -12.90 -24.27 -0.16
N GLU A 190 -14.08 -23.80 0.24
CA GLU A 190 -14.20 -22.82 1.33
C GLU A 190 -13.95 -23.45 2.73
N PRO A 191 -14.49 -24.65 3.06
CA PRO A 191 -14.03 -25.44 4.20
C PRO A 191 -12.51 -25.69 4.21
N SER A 192 -11.89 -26.01 3.08
CA SER A 192 -10.44 -26.21 2.96
C SER A 192 -9.64 -24.94 3.29
N GLU A 193 -10.09 -23.78 2.79
CA GLU A 193 -9.46 -22.48 3.05
C GLU A 193 -9.56 -22.12 4.54
N ARG A 194 -10.74 -22.32 5.13
CA ARG A 194 -10.99 -22.14 6.57
C ARG A 194 -10.15 -23.09 7.44
N ALA A 195 -10.05 -24.36 7.08
CA ALA A 195 -9.24 -25.36 7.78
C ALA A 195 -7.75 -24.98 7.79
N LEU A 196 -7.20 -24.62 6.62
CA LEU A 196 -5.80 -24.20 6.47
C LEU A 196 -5.46 -22.96 7.31
N LEU A 197 -6.39 -21.99 7.39
CA LEU A 197 -6.24 -20.78 8.21
C LEU A 197 -6.30 -21.08 9.70
N THR A 198 -7.22 -21.94 10.15
CA THR A 198 -7.31 -22.37 11.56
C THR A 198 -6.01 -23.05 12.00
N VAL A 199 -5.54 -24.04 11.24
CA VAL A 199 -4.28 -24.75 11.57
C VAL A 199 -3.09 -23.80 11.53
N GLY A 200 -2.94 -23.02 10.45
CA GLY A 200 -1.83 -22.07 10.29
C GLY A 200 -1.77 -21.03 11.40
N CYS A 201 -2.90 -20.42 11.77
CA CYS A 201 -2.95 -19.40 12.81
C CYS A 201 -2.66 -19.98 14.20
N MET A 202 -3.17 -21.17 14.52
CA MET A 202 -2.89 -21.82 15.81
C MET A 202 -1.43 -22.28 15.92
N LEU A 203 -0.82 -22.76 14.81
CA LEU A 203 0.62 -23.03 14.76
C LEU A 203 1.45 -21.76 14.98
N CYS A 204 1.14 -20.67 14.28
CA CYS A 204 1.82 -19.38 14.45
C CYS A 204 1.72 -18.87 15.90
N ARG A 205 0.54 -18.99 16.52
CA ARG A 205 0.35 -18.64 17.94
C ARG A 205 1.13 -19.54 18.89
N ARG A 206 1.38 -20.81 18.55
CA ARG A 206 2.08 -21.76 19.44
C ARG A 206 3.59 -21.60 19.44
N LEU A 207 4.13 -21.08 18.33
CA LEU A 207 5.54 -20.78 18.12
C LEU A 207 5.97 -19.47 18.80
N ALA A 208 7.28 -19.23 18.92
CA ALA A 208 7.79 -17.92 19.30
C ALA A 208 7.62 -16.93 18.12
N PRO A 209 7.49 -15.61 18.37
CA PRO A 209 7.13 -14.65 17.31
C PRO A 209 8.09 -14.60 16.11
N ASN A 210 9.39 -14.86 16.32
CA ASN A 210 10.37 -14.97 15.23
C ASN A 210 10.10 -16.23 14.38
N GLU A 211 9.98 -17.40 15.01
CA GLU A 211 9.72 -18.69 14.35
C GLU A 211 8.39 -18.67 13.58
N ALA A 212 7.39 -17.96 14.11
CA ALA A 212 6.12 -17.73 13.44
C ALA A 212 6.29 -16.85 12.19
N GLN A 213 7.09 -15.78 12.25
CA GLN A 213 7.41 -14.92 11.09
C GLN A 213 8.25 -15.67 10.04
N ASP A 214 9.21 -16.48 10.47
CA ASP A 214 10.06 -17.30 9.60
C ASP A 214 9.24 -18.39 8.88
N LEU A 215 8.33 -19.08 9.59
CA LEU A 215 7.31 -19.95 8.99
C LEU A 215 6.44 -19.19 7.97
N ILE A 216 5.88 -18.05 8.36
CA ILE A 216 5.04 -17.21 7.49
C ILE A 216 5.79 -16.82 6.21
N ALA A 217 7.06 -16.44 6.31
CA ALA A 217 7.89 -16.03 5.17
C ALA A 217 8.03 -17.11 4.07
N GLN A 218 7.91 -18.40 4.43
CA GLN A 218 7.94 -19.53 3.48
C GLN A 218 6.58 -19.79 2.79
N LEU A 219 5.47 -19.33 3.37
CA LEU A 219 4.11 -19.60 2.89
C LEU A 219 3.68 -18.65 1.74
N PRO A 220 2.67 -19.00 0.92
CA PRO A 220 2.20 -18.14 -0.17
C PRO A 220 1.72 -16.77 0.33
N SER A 221 2.08 -15.68 -0.36
CA SER A 221 1.86 -14.31 0.15
C SER A 221 0.41 -13.89 0.42
N LEU A 222 -0.59 -14.58 -0.17
CA LEU A 222 -2.01 -14.38 0.16
C LEU A 222 -2.42 -15.00 1.50
N LEU A 223 -1.64 -15.95 2.01
CA LEU A 223 -1.77 -16.54 3.33
C LEU A 223 -1.00 -15.73 4.38
N GLN A 224 0.16 -15.16 4.02
CA GLN A 224 1.01 -14.35 4.91
C GLN A 224 0.23 -13.24 5.63
N GLY A 225 -0.39 -12.32 4.88
CA GLY A 225 -1.18 -11.20 5.42
C GLY A 225 -2.43 -11.59 6.23
N ARG A 226 -2.78 -12.88 6.29
CA ARG A 226 -3.82 -13.44 7.17
C ARG A 226 -3.25 -14.11 8.42
N LEU A 227 -1.99 -14.52 8.41
CA LEU A 227 -1.28 -15.16 9.53
C LEU A 227 -0.40 -14.19 10.33
N ASP A 228 -0.01 -13.04 9.77
CA ASP A 228 0.72 -11.97 10.49
C ASP A 228 0.00 -11.54 11.79
N GLN A 229 -1.33 -11.64 11.83
CA GLN A 229 -2.17 -11.32 12.99
C GLN A 229 -2.20 -12.44 14.06
N CYS A 230 -1.44 -13.51 13.86
CA CYS A 230 -1.38 -14.69 14.73
C CYS A 230 -0.01 -14.86 15.41
N THR A 231 0.89 -13.86 15.35
CA THR A 231 2.27 -13.96 15.87
C THR A 231 2.44 -13.56 17.35
N ASP A 232 1.36 -13.32 18.10
CA ASP A 232 1.36 -12.93 19.52
C ASP A 232 1.77 -14.07 20.51
N GLY A 233 2.53 -15.06 20.03
CA GLY A 233 2.91 -16.27 20.76
C GLY A 233 4.13 -16.11 21.70
N PRO A 234 4.59 -17.19 22.36
CA PRO A 234 4.07 -18.56 22.27
C PRO A 234 2.91 -18.84 23.26
N ASP A 235 1.71 -18.99 22.72
CA ASP A 235 0.51 -19.45 23.43
C ASP A 235 0.61 -20.94 23.74
N ARG A 236 1.01 -21.25 24.98
CA ARG A 236 1.16 -22.63 25.47
C ARG A 236 -0.16 -23.39 25.66
N THR A 237 -1.32 -22.73 25.48
CA THR A 237 -2.62 -23.43 25.53
C THR A 237 -2.96 -24.14 24.23
N VAL A 238 -2.31 -23.78 23.12
CA VAL A 238 -2.40 -24.53 21.87
C VAL A 238 -1.62 -25.84 21.98
N SER A 239 -2.36 -26.94 21.92
CA SER A 239 -1.89 -28.33 21.79
C SER A 239 -2.48 -28.94 20.53
N THR A 240 -2.04 -30.14 20.13
CA THR A 240 -2.69 -30.88 19.04
C THR A 240 -4.20 -30.98 19.26
N LYS A 241 -4.62 -31.25 20.51
CA LYS A 241 -6.04 -31.39 20.85
C LYS A 241 -6.83 -30.07 20.71
N ALA A 242 -6.22 -28.94 21.06
CA ALA A 242 -6.87 -27.63 20.90
C ALA A 242 -7.16 -27.32 19.41
N ILE A 243 -6.25 -27.71 18.50
CA ILE A 243 -6.43 -27.50 17.06
C ILE A 243 -7.51 -28.43 16.49
N GLU A 244 -7.53 -29.71 16.89
CA GLU A 244 -8.64 -30.61 16.55
C GLU A 244 -10.00 -30.06 16.97
N ASP A 245 -10.11 -29.54 18.20
CA ASP A 245 -11.38 -29.07 18.75
C ASP A 245 -11.82 -27.72 18.13
N GLU A 246 -10.90 -26.91 17.60
CA GLU A 246 -11.23 -25.74 16.78
C GLU A 246 -11.62 -26.13 15.35
N LEU A 247 -10.93 -27.10 14.72
CA LEU A 247 -11.34 -27.65 13.42
C LEU A 247 -12.74 -28.28 13.49
N ALA A 248 -13.00 -29.11 14.50
CA ALA A 248 -14.29 -29.75 14.70
C ALA A 248 -15.43 -28.72 14.86
N ARG A 249 -15.21 -27.66 15.65
CA ARG A 249 -16.19 -26.56 15.84
C ARG A 249 -16.36 -25.70 14.58
N SER A 250 -15.27 -25.25 13.97
CA SER A 250 -15.30 -24.31 12.84
C SER A 250 -15.79 -24.94 11.53
N LEU A 251 -15.73 -26.27 11.39
CA LEU A 251 -16.14 -27.02 10.20
C LEU A 251 -17.32 -27.98 10.43
N GLN A 252 -17.81 -28.11 11.67
CA GLN A 252 -18.90 -29.03 12.08
C GLN A 252 -18.59 -30.52 11.81
N LEU A 253 -17.34 -30.92 12.05
CA LEU A 253 -16.82 -32.26 11.76
C LEU A 253 -16.89 -33.21 12.98
N ALA A 254 -16.92 -34.52 12.73
CA ALA A 254 -16.68 -35.50 13.78
C ALA A 254 -15.21 -35.44 14.26
N PRO A 255 -14.92 -35.69 15.56
CA PRO A 255 -13.56 -35.55 16.09
C PRO A 255 -12.49 -36.32 15.32
N GLN A 256 -12.79 -37.55 14.89
CA GLN A 256 -11.89 -38.38 14.10
C GLN A 256 -11.55 -37.78 12.73
N GLN A 257 -12.48 -37.05 12.11
CA GLN A 257 -12.24 -36.33 10.85
C GLN A 257 -11.35 -35.11 11.10
N ALA A 258 -11.53 -34.39 12.22
CA ALA A 258 -10.68 -33.26 12.59
C ALA A 258 -9.22 -33.68 12.87
N THR A 259 -9.01 -34.82 13.55
CA THR A 259 -7.67 -35.43 13.74
C THR A 259 -7.00 -35.74 12.41
N GLU A 260 -7.75 -36.30 11.44
CA GLU A 260 -7.20 -36.66 10.13
C GLU A 260 -6.85 -35.42 9.30
N ILE A 261 -7.79 -34.48 9.20
CA ILE A 261 -7.64 -33.22 8.47
C ILE A 261 -6.49 -32.36 9.03
N LEU A 262 -6.29 -32.35 10.35
CA LEU A 262 -5.13 -31.69 10.98
C LEU A 262 -3.81 -32.26 10.45
N ARG A 263 -3.63 -33.59 10.48
CA ARG A 263 -2.40 -34.25 10.03
C ARG A 263 -2.15 -33.99 8.55
N GLN A 264 -3.19 -34.10 7.74
CA GLN A 264 -3.13 -33.86 6.29
C GLN A 264 -2.77 -32.41 5.93
N ILE A 265 -3.30 -31.43 6.66
CA ILE A 265 -2.92 -30.02 6.49
C ILE A 265 -1.47 -29.78 6.93
N CYS A 266 -1.02 -30.37 8.03
CA CYS A 266 0.38 -30.28 8.45
C CYS A 266 1.35 -30.95 7.46
N GLN A 267 0.94 -32.01 6.76
CA GLN A 267 1.70 -32.58 5.63
C GLN A 267 1.81 -31.60 4.45
N VAL A 268 0.72 -30.95 4.05
CA VAL A 268 0.74 -29.93 2.97
C VAL A 268 1.57 -28.70 3.37
N LEU A 269 1.53 -28.28 4.64
CA LEU A 269 2.40 -27.24 5.19
C LEU A 269 3.87 -27.68 5.15
N THR A 270 4.18 -28.90 5.58
CA THR A 270 5.54 -29.49 5.54
C THR A 270 6.10 -29.51 4.13
N ALA A 271 5.30 -29.92 3.14
CA ALA A 271 5.68 -29.91 1.72
C ALA A 271 5.79 -28.50 1.10
N SER A 272 5.35 -27.46 1.81
CA SER A 272 5.41 -26.05 1.38
C SER A 272 6.57 -25.25 2.00
N VAL A 273 7.32 -25.84 2.93
CA VAL A 273 8.33 -25.17 3.77
C VAL A 273 9.68 -25.88 3.63
N SER A 274 10.79 -25.17 3.78
CA SER A 274 12.13 -25.78 3.67
C SER A 274 12.43 -26.76 4.82
N ALA A 275 13.18 -27.83 4.53
CA ALA A 275 13.44 -28.90 5.51
C ALA A 275 14.12 -28.41 6.82
N GLY A 276 15.05 -27.45 6.74
CA GLY A 276 15.67 -26.86 7.93
C GLY A 276 14.67 -26.09 8.78
N GLN A 277 13.76 -25.34 8.16
CA GLN A 277 12.71 -24.61 8.86
C GLN A 277 11.68 -25.54 9.51
N ILE A 278 11.45 -26.73 8.94
CA ILE A 278 10.68 -27.79 9.61
C ILE A 278 11.43 -28.37 10.82
N GLU A 279 12.77 -28.45 10.78
CA GLU A 279 13.58 -28.83 11.93
C GLU A 279 13.53 -27.77 13.05
N ASP A 280 13.67 -26.48 12.69
CA ASP A 280 13.53 -25.33 13.60
C ASP A 280 12.15 -25.33 14.31
N ILE A 281 11.07 -25.42 13.53
CA ILE A 281 9.68 -25.51 14.02
C ILE A 281 9.50 -26.72 14.96
N ARG A 282 10.01 -27.90 14.58
CA ARG A 282 9.91 -29.11 15.43
C ARG A 282 10.75 -29.02 16.70
N GLY A 283 11.77 -28.16 16.75
CA GLY A 283 12.50 -27.84 17.98
C GLY A 283 11.65 -27.05 18.99
N GLN A 284 10.73 -26.21 18.52
CA GLN A 284 9.89 -25.32 19.34
C GLN A 284 8.55 -25.95 19.76
N LEU A 285 8.08 -26.97 19.02
CA LEU A 285 6.82 -27.66 19.28
C LEU A 285 6.92 -28.70 20.42
N PRO A 286 5.82 -28.94 21.18
CA PRO A 286 5.75 -30.02 22.16
C PRO A 286 5.65 -31.39 21.46
N GLU A 287 5.99 -32.48 22.14
CA GLU A 287 6.04 -33.83 21.55
C GLU A 287 4.74 -34.23 20.85
N ASP A 288 3.56 -33.89 21.41
CA ASP A 288 2.24 -34.19 20.82
C ASP A 288 1.99 -33.49 19.48
N MET A 289 2.76 -32.46 19.15
CA MET A 289 2.70 -31.72 17.88
C MET A 289 3.86 -32.05 16.94
N LYS A 290 4.99 -32.60 17.42
CA LYS A 290 6.14 -32.96 16.57
C LYS A 290 5.84 -34.07 15.57
N ASP A 291 4.86 -34.92 15.89
CA ASP A 291 4.37 -36.00 15.02
C ASP A 291 3.47 -35.50 13.87
N LEU A 292 3.01 -34.24 13.92
CA LEU A 292 2.29 -33.63 12.79
C LEU A 292 3.22 -33.25 11.62
N PHE A 293 4.53 -33.20 11.87
CA PHE A 293 5.58 -32.75 10.94
C PHE A 293 6.60 -33.88 10.65
N GLN A 294 6.13 -35.13 10.57
CA GLN A 294 6.94 -36.24 10.06
C GLN A 294 7.06 -36.14 8.52
N PRO A 295 8.23 -36.48 7.93
CA PRO A 295 8.49 -36.41 6.50
C PRO A 295 7.88 -37.56 5.69
#